data_AF-A0A060S7V8-F1
#
_entry.id   AF-A0A060S7V8-F1
#
_cell.length_a   1.000
_cell.length_b   1.000
_cell.length_c   1.000
_cell.angle_alpha   90.00
_cell.angle_beta   90.00
_cell.angle_gamma   90.00
#
_symmetry.space_group_name_H-M   'P 1'
#
loop_
_entity.id
_entity.type
_entity.pdbx_description
1 polymer ?
#
loop_
_entity_poly.entity_id
_entity_poly.type
_entity_poly.pdbx_seq_one_letter_code
_entity_poly.pdbx_strand_id
1 'polypeptide(L)'
;MAGSLDQNPPNADRHITSGGSDWLWAVFAVMAISDLLMIFWTFTRPRGSRLFHQIAIIVLTTATIAYFSMASDLGATPVRAEFGRGNTINRQIWYVRYIQWFITLPLLLLELLLATGLSLSDIFTTMFMGWVLVVCGLVGALVPSTYKWGYFTLGCCALLYIWYVLLGHGPRSTFAAGGVVRSGYIRSAAYLSFFLLLYPIGWGVSEGGNVISPTGEMIWYGILDIFLGPIFLFIFLWGLRSVDYGAFGLASGKYTDPAYGNGAGAGYGAGPNMSARNGATTTGPGVGTGPATGVGATGAGTTTV
;
A
#
# COMPACT_ATOMS: atom_id res chain seq x y z
N MET A 1 21.33 27.32 -20.84
CA MET A 1 20.27 26.53 -21.49
C MET A 1 18.94 27.09 -21.05
N ALA A 2 17.92 27.09 -21.91
CA ALA A 2 16.55 27.43 -21.53
C ALA A 2 16.06 26.43 -20.46
N GLY A 3 15.59 26.93 -19.33
CA GLY A 3 15.09 26.12 -18.21
C GLY A 3 13.70 25.55 -18.48
N SER A 4 13.17 24.72 -17.57
CA SER A 4 11.85 24.10 -17.75
C SER A 4 10.73 25.12 -17.95
N LEU A 5 10.77 26.26 -17.23
CA LEU A 5 9.77 27.33 -17.36
C LEU A 5 9.86 28.12 -18.68
N ASP A 6 11.01 28.08 -19.35
CA ASP A 6 11.16 28.72 -20.67
C ASP A 6 10.55 27.85 -21.77
N GLN A 7 10.59 26.52 -21.60
CA GLN A 7 10.05 25.55 -22.54
C GLN A 7 8.56 25.30 -22.34
N ASN A 8 8.13 25.23 -21.07
CA ASN A 8 6.75 25.09 -20.65
C ASN A 8 6.41 26.29 -19.75
N PRO A 9 5.90 27.40 -20.34
CA PRO A 9 5.59 28.59 -19.56
C PRO A 9 4.47 28.36 -18.53
N PRO A 10 4.59 28.95 -17.33
CA PRO A 10 3.56 28.84 -16.30
C PRO A 10 2.19 29.35 -16.74
N ASN A 11 1.14 28.69 -16.24
CA ASN A 11 -0.24 28.95 -16.64
C ASN A 11 -1.08 29.78 -15.64
N ALA A 12 -0.47 30.32 -14.59
CA ALA A 12 -1.14 31.11 -13.54
C ALA A 12 -0.26 32.28 -13.05
N ASP A 13 -0.87 33.32 -12.48
CA ASP A 13 -0.15 34.51 -11.99
C ASP A 13 0.79 34.20 -10.80
N ARG A 14 0.32 33.37 -9.86
CA ARG A 14 1.18 32.75 -8.84
C ARG A 14 1.58 31.38 -9.30
N HIS A 15 2.81 31.27 -9.76
CA HIS A 15 3.42 30.02 -10.20
C HIS A 15 4.75 29.76 -9.50
N ILE A 16 5.37 28.62 -9.78
CA ILE A 16 6.69 28.26 -9.27
C ILE A 16 7.79 29.12 -9.91
N THR A 17 8.90 29.31 -9.18
CA THR A 17 10.12 29.95 -9.68
C THR A 17 11.03 28.92 -10.36
N SER A 18 12.04 29.38 -11.10
CA SER A 18 13.10 28.51 -11.65
C SER A 18 13.74 27.63 -10.58
N GLY A 19 14.09 28.21 -9.42
CA GLY A 19 14.60 27.43 -8.28
C GLY A 19 13.59 26.43 -7.70
N GLY A 20 12.28 26.65 -7.87
CA GLY A 20 11.25 25.66 -7.54
C GLY A 20 11.26 24.46 -8.48
N SER A 21 11.46 24.70 -9.78
CA SER A 21 11.67 23.65 -10.78
C SER A 21 12.98 22.88 -10.52
N ASP A 22 14.09 23.56 -10.20
CA ASP A 22 15.37 22.92 -9.87
C ASP A 22 15.23 21.99 -8.63
N TRP A 23 14.51 22.43 -7.62
CA TRP A 23 14.17 21.60 -6.46
C TRP A 23 13.39 20.35 -6.86
N LEU A 24 12.36 20.50 -7.69
CA LEU A 24 11.55 19.37 -8.17
C LEU A 24 12.39 18.39 -9.00
N TRP A 25 13.35 18.86 -9.79
CA TRP A 25 14.32 18.00 -10.49
C TRP A 25 15.21 17.21 -9.53
N ALA A 26 15.62 17.82 -8.41
CA ALA A 26 16.36 17.12 -7.37
C ALA A 26 15.51 16.02 -6.72
N VAL A 27 14.24 16.30 -6.38
CA VAL A 27 13.32 15.30 -5.83
C VAL A 27 13.06 14.18 -6.84
N PHE A 28 12.86 14.51 -8.13
CA PHE A 28 12.75 13.54 -9.22
C PHE A 28 13.96 12.58 -9.24
N ALA A 29 15.18 13.11 -9.17
CA ALA A 29 16.39 12.29 -9.18
C ALA A 29 16.45 11.34 -7.97
N VAL A 30 16.08 11.83 -6.78
CA VAL A 30 16.01 11.00 -5.56
C VAL A 30 14.97 9.88 -5.72
N MET A 31 13.79 10.17 -6.24
CA MET A 31 12.74 9.17 -6.48
C MET A 31 13.20 8.13 -7.51
N ALA A 32 13.76 8.57 -8.64
CA ALA A 32 14.22 7.70 -9.72
C ALA A 32 15.35 6.78 -9.27
N ILE A 33 16.36 7.30 -8.57
CA ILE A 33 17.47 6.48 -8.04
C ILE A 33 16.93 5.48 -7.02
N SER A 34 16.04 5.91 -6.13
CA SER A 34 15.41 5.03 -5.14
C SER A 34 14.60 3.91 -5.80
N ASP A 35 13.86 4.21 -6.86
CA ASP A 35 13.10 3.23 -7.64
C ASP A 35 14.03 2.17 -8.26
N LEU A 36 15.11 2.61 -8.93
CA LEU A 36 16.10 1.70 -9.50
C LEU A 36 16.76 0.80 -8.46
N LEU A 37 17.09 1.34 -7.28
CA LEU A 37 17.63 0.56 -6.16
C LEU A 37 16.60 -0.46 -5.65
N MET A 38 15.32 -0.08 -5.56
CA MET A 38 14.24 -0.96 -5.12
C MET A 38 13.97 -2.09 -6.14
N ILE A 39 14.02 -1.78 -7.43
CA ILE A 39 13.96 -2.74 -8.53
C ILE A 39 15.11 -3.74 -8.42
N PHE A 40 16.34 -3.26 -8.26
CA PHE A 40 17.50 -4.13 -8.09
C PHE A 40 17.37 -5.03 -6.85
N TRP A 41 16.95 -4.46 -5.72
CA TRP A 41 16.74 -5.23 -4.49
C TRP A 41 15.67 -6.32 -4.66
N THR A 42 14.61 -6.04 -5.42
CA THR A 42 13.56 -7.02 -5.70
C THR A 42 14.10 -8.24 -6.45
N PHE A 43 15.06 -8.07 -7.34
CA PHE A 43 15.66 -9.19 -8.08
C PHE A 43 16.50 -10.12 -7.19
N THR A 44 17.02 -9.63 -6.06
CA THR A 44 17.75 -10.47 -5.10
C THR A 44 16.82 -11.30 -4.20
N ARG A 45 15.50 -11.08 -4.25
CA ARG A 45 14.52 -11.81 -3.43
C ARG A 45 13.97 -13.03 -4.16
N PRO A 46 13.80 -14.19 -3.49
CA PRO A 46 13.11 -15.35 -4.07
C PRO A 46 11.70 -15.02 -4.58
N ARG A 47 11.25 -15.73 -5.61
CA ARG A 47 9.86 -15.62 -6.11
C ARG A 47 8.89 -15.98 -4.98
N GLY A 48 7.80 -15.23 -4.84
CA GLY A 48 6.83 -15.36 -3.73
C GLY A 48 7.07 -14.40 -2.56
N SER A 49 8.30 -13.89 -2.36
CA SER A 49 8.64 -12.97 -1.26
C SER A 49 8.78 -11.50 -1.69
N ARG A 50 8.08 -11.11 -2.76
CA ARG A 50 8.29 -9.82 -3.45
C ARG A 50 7.17 -8.81 -3.28
N LEU A 51 6.06 -9.16 -2.62
CA LEU A 51 4.86 -8.31 -2.55
C LEU A 51 5.16 -6.89 -2.05
N PHE A 52 5.77 -6.76 -0.87
CA PHE A 52 6.10 -5.45 -0.30
C PHE A 52 7.07 -4.65 -1.19
N HIS A 53 8.06 -5.32 -1.80
CA HIS A 53 8.96 -4.66 -2.74
C HIS A 53 8.25 -4.20 -4.03
N GLN A 54 7.30 -4.97 -4.53
CA GLN A 54 6.49 -4.59 -5.70
C GLN A 54 5.60 -3.38 -5.40
N ILE A 55 4.99 -3.34 -4.21
CA ILE A 55 4.24 -2.16 -3.75
C ILE A 55 5.17 -0.94 -3.70
N ALA A 56 6.36 -1.07 -3.10
CA ALA A 56 7.35 -0.01 -3.03
C ALA A 56 7.79 0.51 -4.41
N ILE A 57 8.02 -0.37 -5.38
CA ILE A 57 8.33 0.01 -6.77
C ILE A 57 7.17 0.79 -7.38
N ILE A 58 5.92 0.32 -7.26
CA ILE A 58 4.76 1.03 -7.81
C ILE A 58 4.67 2.45 -7.22
N VAL A 59 4.92 2.58 -5.91
CA VAL A 59 4.93 3.89 -5.23
C VAL A 59 6.02 4.80 -5.79
N LEU A 60 7.26 4.33 -5.89
CA LEU A 60 8.42 5.10 -6.34
C LEU A 60 8.38 5.44 -7.83
N THR A 61 7.95 4.51 -8.68
CA THR A 61 7.74 4.77 -10.11
C THR A 61 6.67 5.85 -10.32
N THR A 62 5.55 5.75 -9.60
CA THR A 62 4.47 6.76 -9.70
C THR A 62 4.95 8.14 -9.27
N ALA A 63 5.68 8.22 -8.14
CA ALA A 63 6.28 9.47 -7.67
C ALA A 63 7.28 10.02 -8.69
N THR A 64 8.14 9.18 -9.26
CA THR A 64 9.12 9.58 -10.30
C THR A 64 8.43 10.25 -11.49
N ILE A 65 7.35 9.66 -12.01
CA ILE A 65 6.59 10.23 -13.14
C ILE A 65 5.94 11.57 -12.77
N ALA A 66 5.37 11.67 -11.57
CA ALA A 66 4.73 12.91 -11.11
C ALA A 66 5.75 14.03 -10.89
N TYR A 67 6.90 13.74 -10.26
CA TYR A 67 7.96 14.73 -10.07
C TYR A 67 8.62 15.16 -11.38
N PHE A 68 8.77 14.26 -12.36
CA PHE A 68 9.18 14.64 -13.72
C PHE A 68 8.21 15.66 -14.33
N SER A 69 6.91 15.40 -14.21
CA SER A 69 5.86 16.29 -14.72
C SER A 69 5.93 17.66 -14.03
N MET A 70 5.99 17.67 -12.69
CA MET A 70 6.05 18.91 -11.92
C MET A 70 7.32 19.72 -12.21
N ALA A 71 8.49 19.04 -12.25
CA ALA A 71 9.77 19.69 -12.52
C ALA A 71 9.81 20.33 -13.92
N SER A 72 9.10 19.73 -14.88
CA SER A 72 8.95 20.23 -16.24
C SER A 72 7.87 21.30 -16.40
N ASP A 73 7.27 21.78 -15.30
CA ASP A 73 6.12 22.72 -15.27
C ASP A 73 4.85 22.20 -15.97
N LEU A 74 4.62 20.89 -15.88
CA LEU A 74 3.45 20.20 -16.42
C LEU A 74 2.56 19.65 -15.29
N GLY A 75 1.29 19.41 -15.59
CA GLY A 75 0.38 18.79 -14.62
C GLY A 75 -0.21 19.77 -13.60
N ALA A 76 -0.32 21.05 -13.96
CA ALA A 76 -0.97 22.10 -13.17
C ALA A 76 -2.08 22.80 -13.94
N THR A 77 -3.01 23.43 -13.21
CA THR A 77 -4.08 24.26 -13.77
C THR A 77 -4.26 25.55 -12.97
N PRO A 78 -4.57 26.70 -13.60
CA PRO A 78 -4.86 27.92 -12.88
C PRO A 78 -6.23 27.82 -12.18
N VAL A 79 -6.25 28.17 -10.89
CA VAL A 79 -7.50 28.33 -10.13
C VAL A 79 -7.49 29.68 -9.47
N ARG A 80 -8.61 30.42 -9.56
CA ARG A 80 -8.78 31.70 -8.88
C ARG A 80 -8.66 31.49 -7.37
N ALA A 81 -7.72 32.18 -6.74
CA ALA A 81 -7.54 32.09 -5.30
C ALA A 81 -8.68 32.81 -4.56
N GLU A 82 -9.21 32.16 -3.52
CA GLU A 82 -10.17 32.78 -2.59
C GLU A 82 -9.53 33.99 -1.87
N PHE A 83 -8.32 33.78 -1.34
CA PHE A 83 -7.55 34.80 -0.65
C PHE A 83 -6.51 35.41 -1.60
N GLY A 84 -6.78 36.62 -2.10
CA GLY A 84 -5.87 37.34 -2.99
C GLY A 84 -4.52 37.68 -2.33
N ARG A 85 -3.47 37.81 -3.14
CA ARG A 85 -2.15 38.26 -2.70
C ARG A 85 -1.59 39.27 -3.70
N GLY A 86 -1.47 40.53 -3.28
CA GLY A 86 -1.09 41.61 -4.20
C GLY A 86 -2.02 41.65 -5.41
N ASN A 87 -1.44 41.73 -6.61
CA ASN A 87 -2.18 41.83 -7.87
C ASN A 87 -2.43 40.47 -8.56
N THR A 88 -2.17 39.34 -7.90
CA THR A 88 -2.35 38.01 -8.51
C THR A 88 -3.76 37.47 -8.29
N ILE A 89 -4.37 36.90 -9.34
CA ILE A 89 -5.73 36.37 -9.32
C ILE A 89 -5.71 34.84 -9.26
N ASN A 90 -4.92 34.21 -10.12
CA ASN A 90 -4.86 32.77 -10.26
C ASN A 90 -3.63 32.18 -9.55
N ARG A 91 -3.85 31.07 -8.83
CA ARG A 91 -2.81 30.22 -8.27
C ARG A 91 -2.65 28.98 -9.15
N GLN A 92 -1.41 28.58 -9.39
CA GLN A 92 -1.07 27.31 -10.03
C GLN A 92 -1.38 26.16 -9.07
N ILE A 93 -2.34 25.30 -9.42
CA ILE A 93 -2.74 24.12 -8.65
C ILE A 93 -2.23 22.87 -9.35
N TRP A 94 -1.42 22.08 -8.65
CA TRP A 94 -0.70 20.94 -9.19
C TRP A 94 -1.51 19.65 -9.07
N TYR A 95 -2.51 19.47 -9.92
CA TYR A 95 -3.39 18.30 -9.87
C TYR A 95 -2.64 16.97 -10.02
N VAL A 96 -1.48 16.95 -10.70
CA VAL A 96 -0.68 15.73 -10.90
C VAL A 96 -0.20 15.09 -9.60
N ARG A 97 0.06 15.88 -8.54
CA ARG A 97 0.43 15.30 -7.24
C ARG A 97 -0.71 14.52 -6.60
N TYR A 98 -1.96 14.94 -6.84
CA TYR A 98 -3.11 14.24 -6.31
C TYR A 98 -3.32 12.93 -7.06
N ILE A 99 -2.95 12.86 -8.34
CA ILE A 99 -2.90 11.60 -9.09
C ILE A 99 -1.85 10.67 -8.48
N GLN A 100 -0.66 11.18 -8.16
CA GLN A 100 0.35 10.43 -7.41
C GLN A 100 -0.21 9.92 -6.09
N TRP A 101 -0.71 10.80 -5.23
CA TRP A 101 -1.21 10.42 -3.90
C TRP A 101 -2.41 9.48 -3.94
N PHE A 102 -3.25 9.57 -4.98
CA PHE A 102 -4.37 8.66 -5.20
C PHE A 102 -3.90 7.21 -5.36
N ILE A 103 -2.70 7.01 -5.91
CA ILE A 103 -2.07 5.70 -6.07
C ILE A 103 -1.21 5.38 -4.85
N THR A 104 -0.35 6.31 -4.40
CA THR A 104 0.69 6.01 -3.42
C THR A 104 0.17 5.88 -2.00
N LEU A 105 -0.75 6.76 -1.55
CA LEU A 105 -1.27 6.71 -0.18
C LEU A 105 -1.96 5.39 0.18
N PRO A 106 -2.95 4.90 -0.60
CA PRO A 106 -3.58 3.60 -0.28
C PRO A 106 -2.58 2.45 -0.32
N LEU A 107 -1.54 2.52 -1.16
CA LEU A 107 -0.48 1.51 -1.21
C LEU A 107 0.44 1.54 0.01
N LEU A 108 0.81 2.73 0.51
CA LEU A 108 1.56 2.86 1.77
C LEU A 108 0.75 2.34 2.96
N LEU A 109 -0.56 2.62 2.98
CA LEU A 109 -1.47 2.07 3.99
C LEU A 109 -1.57 0.55 3.88
N LEU A 110 -1.74 0.03 2.66
CA LEU A 110 -1.79 -1.41 2.40
C LEU A 110 -0.52 -2.10 2.90
N GLU A 111 0.66 -1.57 2.56
CA GLU A 111 1.95 -2.15 2.95
C GLU A 111 2.07 -2.31 4.47
N LEU A 112 1.71 -1.26 5.20
CA LEU A 112 1.76 -1.25 6.65
C LEU A 112 0.71 -2.17 7.28
N LEU A 113 -0.51 -2.19 6.73
CA LEU A 113 -1.63 -2.96 7.28
C LEU A 113 -1.56 -4.45 6.94
N LEU A 114 -0.95 -4.84 5.83
CA LEU A 114 -0.67 -6.25 5.52
C LEU A 114 0.26 -6.90 6.55
N ALA A 115 1.03 -6.10 7.30
CA ALA A 115 1.84 -6.61 8.40
C ALA A 115 1.03 -6.91 9.68
N THR A 116 -0.26 -6.57 9.72
CA THR A 116 -1.15 -6.74 10.89
C THR A 116 -2.07 -7.96 10.75
N GLY A 117 -2.81 -8.28 11.80
CA GLY A 117 -3.88 -9.29 11.75
C GLY A 117 -5.26 -8.73 11.41
N LEU A 118 -5.33 -7.55 10.80
CA LEU A 118 -6.61 -6.94 10.44
C LEU A 118 -7.33 -7.71 9.34
N SER A 119 -8.66 -7.65 9.37
CA SER A 119 -9.47 -8.22 8.30
C SER A 119 -9.22 -7.48 6.98
N LEU A 120 -9.31 -8.18 5.84
CA LEU A 120 -9.20 -7.54 4.52
C LEU A 120 -10.21 -6.39 4.35
N SER A 121 -11.39 -6.51 4.97
CA SER A 121 -12.41 -5.46 5.00
C SER A 121 -11.94 -4.19 5.71
N ASP A 122 -11.26 -4.32 6.86
CA ASP A 122 -10.69 -3.17 7.58
C ASP A 122 -9.57 -2.51 6.78
N ILE A 123 -8.70 -3.32 6.17
CA ILE A 123 -7.61 -2.84 5.31
C ILE A 123 -8.19 -2.05 4.13
N PHE A 124 -9.14 -2.65 3.41
CA PHE A 124 -9.77 -2.01 2.25
C PHE A 124 -10.51 -0.73 2.63
N THR A 125 -11.25 -0.73 3.74
CA THR A 125 -11.95 0.48 4.22
C THR A 125 -10.97 1.59 4.56
N THR A 126 -9.81 1.25 5.13
CA THR A 126 -8.76 2.22 5.44
C THR A 126 -8.12 2.79 4.16
N MET A 127 -7.87 1.94 3.16
CA MET A 127 -7.41 2.40 1.83
C MET A 127 -8.43 3.32 1.16
N PHE A 128 -9.72 2.98 1.25
CA PHE A 128 -10.80 3.82 0.75
C PHE A 128 -10.82 5.20 1.42
N MET A 129 -10.63 5.26 2.74
CA MET A 129 -10.49 6.55 3.43
C MET A 129 -9.24 7.33 2.99
N GLY A 130 -8.16 6.64 2.60
CA GLY A 130 -7.02 7.24 1.91
C GLY A 130 -7.42 7.92 0.59
N TRP A 131 -8.24 7.25 -0.24
CA TRP A 131 -8.78 7.88 -1.45
C TRP A 131 -9.68 9.07 -1.13
N VAL A 132 -10.58 8.96 -0.14
CA VAL A 132 -11.44 10.07 0.27
C VAL A 132 -10.59 11.30 0.65
N LEU A 133 -9.54 11.12 1.44
CA LEU A 133 -8.61 12.20 1.81
C LEU A 133 -8.03 12.90 0.56
N VAL A 134 -7.49 12.13 -0.39
CA VAL A 134 -6.85 12.68 -1.59
C VAL A 134 -7.85 13.34 -2.53
N VAL A 135 -9.00 12.70 -2.78
CA VAL A 135 -10.04 13.21 -3.67
C VAL A 135 -10.64 14.49 -3.10
N CYS A 136 -10.93 14.54 -1.80
CA CYS A 136 -11.37 15.77 -1.14
C CYS A 136 -10.31 16.88 -1.25
N GLY A 137 -9.04 16.56 -1.05
CA GLY A 137 -7.94 17.53 -1.23
C GLY A 137 -7.88 18.10 -2.65
N LEU A 138 -7.97 17.24 -3.67
CA LEU A 138 -7.95 17.66 -5.09
C LEU A 138 -9.16 18.53 -5.42
N VAL A 139 -10.37 18.04 -5.14
CA VAL A 139 -11.60 18.77 -5.47
C VAL A 139 -11.61 20.11 -4.73
N GLY A 140 -11.23 20.13 -3.45
CA GLY A 140 -11.10 21.37 -2.68
C GLY A 140 -10.10 22.35 -3.29
N ALA A 141 -8.95 21.87 -3.78
CA ALA A 141 -7.93 22.71 -4.41
C ALA A 141 -8.42 23.36 -5.72
N LEU A 142 -9.37 22.71 -6.40
CA LEU A 142 -9.98 23.20 -7.63
C LEU A 142 -11.21 24.10 -7.41
N VAL A 143 -11.68 24.26 -6.16
CA VAL A 143 -12.84 25.10 -5.83
C VAL A 143 -12.38 26.54 -5.53
N PRO A 144 -12.84 27.57 -6.27
CA PRO A 144 -12.45 28.95 -6.03
C PRO A 144 -13.10 29.60 -4.80
N SER A 145 -14.24 29.07 -4.35
CA SER A 145 -15.06 29.65 -3.28
C SER A 145 -14.75 29.03 -1.91
N THR A 146 -15.33 29.60 -0.85
CA THR A 146 -15.23 29.09 0.53
C THR A 146 -15.68 27.63 0.69
N TYR A 147 -16.42 27.06 -0.27
CA TYR A 147 -16.84 25.66 -0.24
C TYR A 147 -15.66 24.67 -0.22
N LYS A 148 -14.44 25.11 -0.61
CA LYS A 148 -13.22 24.30 -0.49
C LYS A 148 -12.98 23.78 0.93
N TRP A 149 -13.37 24.55 1.95
CA TRP A 149 -13.19 24.19 3.36
C TRP A 149 -14.11 23.05 3.80
N GLY A 150 -15.24 22.85 3.11
CA GLY A 150 -16.08 21.67 3.29
C GLY A 150 -15.35 20.40 2.88
N TYR A 151 -14.72 20.39 1.69
CA TYR A 151 -13.87 19.28 1.25
C TYR A 151 -12.68 19.07 2.17
N PHE A 152 -12.01 20.14 2.60
CA PHE A 152 -10.92 20.05 3.57
C PHE A 152 -11.36 19.35 4.87
N THR A 153 -12.52 19.73 5.41
CA THR A 153 -13.07 19.12 6.63
C THR A 153 -13.38 17.63 6.43
N LEU A 154 -14.02 17.27 5.32
CA LEU A 154 -14.30 15.86 4.97
C LEU A 154 -13.02 15.04 4.84
N GLY A 155 -11.98 15.59 4.20
CA GLY A 155 -10.66 14.97 4.12
C GLY A 155 -10.04 14.77 5.50
N CYS A 156 -10.07 15.80 6.36
CA CYS A 156 -9.58 15.68 7.74
C CYS A 156 -10.33 14.60 8.55
N CYS A 157 -11.65 14.46 8.38
CA CYS A 157 -12.40 13.35 8.98
C CYS A 157 -11.92 11.98 8.49
N ALA A 158 -11.63 11.84 7.20
CA ALA A 158 -11.06 10.61 6.65
C ALA A 158 -9.65 10.33 7.23
N LEU A 159 -8.83 11.36 7.42
CA LEU A 159 -7.52 11.23 8.09
C LEU A 159 -7.66 10.75 9.54
N LEU A 160 -8.64 11.26 10.29
CA LEU A 160 -8.91 10.79 11.65
C LEU A 160 -9.30 9.31 11.69
N TYR A 161 -10.07 8.84 10.71
CA TYR A 161 -10.37 7.42 10.57
C TYR A 161 -9.11 6.59 10.28
N ILE A 162 -8.25 7.05 9.37
CA ILE A 162 -6.97 6.39 9.09
C ILE A 162 -6.14 6.28 10.36
N TRP A 163 -6.04 7.33 11.18
CA TRP A 163 -5.34 7.30 12.46
C TRP A 163 -5.97 6.35 13.47
N TYR A 164 -7.30 6.32 13.56
CA TYR A 164 -7.99 5.34 14.40
C TYR A 164 -7.56 3.91 14.05
N VAL A 165 -7.45 3.59 12.75
CA VAL A 165 -6.98 2.26 12.34
C VAL A 165 -5.49 2.06 12.61
N LEU A 166 -4.63 3.00 12.21
CA LEU A 166 -3.17 2.85 12.33
C LEU A 166 -2.66 2.84 13.77
N LEU A 167 -3.20 3.70 14.63
CA LEU A 167 -2.71 3.92 16.00
C LEU A 167 -3.60 3.26 17.04
N GLY A 168 -4.85 2.95 16.69
CA GLY A 168 -5.84 2.34 17.56
C GLY A 168 -6.04 0.85 17.29
N HIS A 169 -6.68 0.53 16.16
CA HIS A 169 -7.12 -0.83 15.84
C HIS A 169 -5.96 -1.77 15.53
N GLY A 170 -5.07 -1.37 14.60
CA GLY A 170 -3.94 -2.18 14.14
C GLY A 170 -3.00 -2.67 15.25
N PRO A 171 -2.51 -1.81 16.18
CA PRO A 171 -1.63 -2.23 17.27
C PRO A 171 -2.24 -3.24 18.26
N ARG A 172 -3.57 -3.35 18.29
CA ARG A 172 -4.35 -4.27 19.12
C ARG A 172 -4.70 -5.58 18.41
N SER A 173 -4.45 -5.67 17.10
CA SER A 173 -4.65 -6.90 16.33
C SER A 173 -3.60 -7.97 16.65
N THR A 174 -3.92 -9.23 16.35
CA THR A 174 -2.99 -10.35 16.49
C THR A 174 -2.05 -10.40 15.30
N PHE A 175 -0.78 -10.07 15.49
CA PHE A 175 0.23 -10.07 14.43
C PHE A 175 0.62 -11.50 14.05
N ALA A 176 0.51 -11.83 12.77
CA ALA A 176 0.74 -13.18 12.27
C ALA A 176 2.20 -13.67 12.46
N ALA A 177 3.17 -12.75 12.59
CA ALA A 177 4.59 -13.02 12.78
C ALA A 177 5.13 -12.64 14.19
N GLY A 178 4.27 -12.46 15.18
CA GLY A 178 4.68 -12.24 16.58
C GLY A 178 5.23 -10.85 16.92
N GLY A 179 6.03 -10.76 18.00
CA GLY A 179 6.42 -9.50 18.64
C GLY A 179 7.35 -8.58 17.84
N VAL A 180 8.23 -9.13 16.99
CA VAL A 180 9.16 -8.35 16.16
C VAL A 180 8.39 -7.47 15.18
N VAL A 181 7.41 -8.05 14.47
CA VAL A 181 6.59 -7.34 13.49
C VAL A 181 5.69 -6.31 14.15
N ARG A 182 5.16 -6.59 15.34
CA ARG A 182 4.38 -5.61 16.11
C ARG A 182 5.18 -4.35 16.44
N SER A 183 6.43 -4.50 16.88
CA SER A 183 7.28 -3.34 17.23
C SER A 183 7.66 -2.50 16.00
N GLY A 184 7.94 -3.16 14.87
CA GLY A 184 8.19 -2.50 13.59
C GLY A 184 6.95 -1.76 13.10
N TYR A 185 5.79 -2.41 13.13
CA TYR A 185 4.51 -1.81 12.77
C TYR A 185 4.21 -0.55 13.58
N ILE A 186 4.33 -0.59 14.91
CA ILE A 186 4.01 0.58 15.75
C ILE A 186 4.89 1.79 15.39
N ARG A 187 6.18 1.56 15.15
CA ARG A 187 7.11 2.64 14.74
C ARG A 187 6.74 3.19 13.37
N SER A 188 6.47 2.32 12.40
CA SER A 188 6.10 2.71 11.04
C SER A 188 4.73 3.40 11.00
N ALA A 189 3.76 2.96 11.81
CA ALA A 189 2.46 3.58 11.96
C ALA A 189 2.56 4.98 12.58
N ALA A 190 3.33 5.13 13.66
CA ALA A 190 3.58 6.44 14.26
C ALA A 190 4.28 7.40 13.30
N TYR A 191 5.28 6.91 12.56
CA TYR A 191 5.98 7.66 11.53
C TYR A 191 5.04 8.14 10.43
N LEU A 192 4.27 7.21 9.82
CA LEU A 192 3.33 7.54 8.75
C LEU A 192 2.26 8.52 9.24
N SER A 193 1.66 8.28 10.41
CA SER A 193 0.66 9.18 11.00
C SER A 193 1.20 10.59 11.25
N PHE A 194 2.44 10.72 11.74
CA PHE A 194 3.06 12.02 11.96
C PHE A 194 3.23 12.80 10.65
N PHE A 195 3.78 12.18 9.61
CA PHE A 195 3.95 12.87 8.33
C PHE A 195 2.60 13.15 7.65
N LEU A 196 1.61 12.25 7.77
CA LEU A 196 0.26 12.49 7.26
C LEU A 196 -0.42 13.71 7.89
N LEU A 197 -0.11 14.07 9.14
CA LEU A 197 -0.59 15.32 9.76
C LEU A 197 -0.10 16.57 9.01
N LEU A 198 1.10 16.52 8.44
CA LEU A 198 1.74 17.69 7.81
C LEU A 198 1.17 18.02 6.43
N TYR A 199 0.52 17.06 5.76
CA TYR A 199 -0.13 17.27 4.46
C TYR A 199 -1.34 18.22 4.51
N PRO A 200 -2.35 18.03 5.40
CA PRO A 200 -3.47 18.96 5.51
C PRO A 200 -3.04 20.32 6.05
N ILE A 201 -2.00 20.39 6.88
CA ILE A 201 -1.41 21.68 7.29
C ILE A 201 -0.85 22.40 6.06
N GLY A 202 -0.02 21.71 5.25
CA GLY A 202 0.49 22.22 3.99
C GLY A 202 -0.64 22.70 3.08
N TRP A 203 -1.71 21.91 2.97
CA TRP A 203 -2.85 22.22 2.11
C TRP A 203 -3.56 23.49 2.57
N GLY A 204 -3.81 23.60 3.88
CA GLY A 204 -4.45 24.75 4.48
C GLY A 204 -3.69 26.06 4.26
N VAL A 205 -2.36 26.02 4.29
CA VAL A 205 -1.53 27.22 4.04
C VAL A 205 -1.21 27.46 2.57
N SER A 206 -1.43 26.50 1.68
CA SER A 206 -1.13 26.62 0.24
C SER A 206 -2.38 26.66 -0.64
N GLU A 207 -2.95 25.54 -1.08
CA GLU A 207 -4.12 25.52 -1.97
C GLU A 207 -5.38 26.13 -1.33
N GLY A 208 -5.53 25.95 -0.02
CA GLY A 208 -6.62 26.53 0.77
C GLY A 208 -6.45 28.03 0.97
N GLY A 209 -5.54 28.40 1.85
CA GLY A 209 -5.35 29.76 2.36
C GLY A 209 -4.45 30.67 1.51
N ASN A 210 -3.82 30.14 0.45
CA ASN A 210 -2.95 30.90 -0.46
C ASN A 210 -1.87 31.72 0.28
N VAL A 211 -1.34 31.20 1.40
CA VAL A 211 -0.36 31.87 2.27
C VAL A 211 1.04 31.69 1.70
N ILE A 212 1.49 30.44 1.56
CA ILE A 212 2.82 30.14 1.00
C ILE A 212 2.80 30.20 -0.53
N SER A 213 3.95 30.55 -1.13
CA SER A 213 4.10 30.57 -2.60
C SER A 213 3.99 29.15 -3.18
N PRO A 214 3.68 29.00 -4.48
CA PRO A 214 3.75 27.70 -5.14
C PRO A 214 5.13 27.04 -5.02
N THR A 215 6.22 27.81 -5.09
CA THR A 215 7.57 27.27 -4.81
C THR A 215 7.69 26.73 -3.37
N GLY A 216 7.22 27.49 -2.37
CA GLY A 216 7.25 27.04 -0.98
C GLY A 216 6.40 25.78 -0.75
N GLU A 217 5.28 25.68 -1.44
CA GLU A 217 4.43 24.49 -1.48
C GLU A 217 5.16 23.28 -2.08
N MET A 218 5.90 23.45 -3.20
CA MET A 218 6.71 22.35 -3.77
C MET A 218 7.81 21.88 -2.83
N ILE A 219 8.44 22.81 -2.10
CA ILE A 219 9.47 22.47 -1.11
C ILE A 219 8.85 21.67 0.04
N TRP A 220 7.71 22.15 0.55
CA TRP A 220 7.00 21.48 1.64
C TRP A 220 6.64 20.04 1.27
N TYR A 221 5.91 19.84 0.17
CA TYR A 221 5.49 18.49 -0.23
C TYR A 221 6.65 17.63 -0.73
N GLY A 222 7.65 18.22 -1.39
CA GLY A 222 8.87 17.51 -1.80
C GLY A 222 9.60 16.87 -0.63
N ILE A 223 9.74 17.61 0.48
CA ILE A 223 10.36 17.08 1.71
C ILE A 223 9.49 15.94 2.27
N LEU A 224 8.17 16.14 2.40
CA LEU A 224 7.27 15.13 2.94
C LEU A 224 7.28 13.84 2.10
N ASP A 225 7.26 13.96 0.77
CA ASP A 225 7.26 12.82 -0.14
C ASP A 225 8.60 12.06 -0.09
N ILE A 226 9.74 12.72 0.10
CA ILE A 226 11.03 12.02 0.33
C ILE A 226 10.96 11.19 1.63
N PHE A 227 10.37 11.74 2.69
CA PHE A 227 10.23 11.03 3.96
C PHE A 227 9.21 9.87 3.88
N LEU A 228 8.08 10.04 3.20
CA LEU A 228 7.03 9.03 3.10
C LEU A 228 7.20 8.03 1.95
N GLY A 229 7.95 8.39 0.92
CA GLY A 229 8.31 7.51 -0.19
C GLY A 229 9.61 6.77 0.14
N PRO A 230 10.75 7.20 -0.42
CA PRO A 230 11.99 6.42 -0.38
C PRO A 230 12.44 6.10 1.04
N ILE A 231 12.52 7.08 1.95
CA ILE A 231 13.04 6.84 3.31
C ILE A 231 12.16 5.83 4.05
N PHE A 232 10.84 6.02 4.04
CA PHE A 232 9.90 5.10 4.68
C PHE A 232 10.00 3.70 4.10
N LEU A 233 9.96 3.56 2.77
CA LEU A 233 9.97 2.26 2.09
C LEU A 233 11.27 1.49 2.36
N PHE A 234 12.44 2.15 2.31
CA PHE A 234 13.71 1.50 2.64
C PHE A 234 13.75 1.03 4.09
N ILE A 235 13.34 1.87 5.04
CA ILE A 235 13.31 1.50 6.46
C ILE A 235 12.33 0.35 6.70
N PHE A 236 11.14 0.43 6.11
CA PHE A 236 10.09 -0.57 6.26
C PHE A 236 10.54 -1.94 5.74
N LEU A 237 11.02 -2.01 4.49
CA LEU A 237 11.50 -3.25 3.89
C LEU A 237 12.74 -3.80 4.58
N TRP A 238 13.63 -2.93 5.06
CA TRP A 238 14.78 -3.35 5.86
C TRP A 238 14.36 -3.98 7.18
N GLY A 239 13.30 -3.46 7.82
CA GLY A 239 12.69 -4.07 9.01
C GLY A 239 12.07 -5.43 8.74
N LEU A 240 11.52 -5.65 7.53
CA LEU A 240 10.91 -6.91 7.14
C LEU A 240 11.91 -7.97 6.62
N ARG A 241 13.18 -7.64 6.42
CA ARG A 241 14.15 -8.54 5.76
C ARG A 241 14.37 -9.87 6.47
N SER A 242 14.16 -9.91 7.79
CA SER A 242 14.29 -11.11 8.64
C SER A 242 12.97 -11.82 8.91
N VAL A 243 11.85 -11.29 8.40
CA VAL A 243 10.52 -11.86 8.58
C VAL A 243 10.25 -12.85 7.45
N ASP A 244 9.79 -14.04 7.81
CA ASP A 244 9.31 -15.00 6.84
C ASP A 244 8.00 -14.50 6.22
N TYR A 245 7.97 -14.39 4.88
CA TYR A 245 6.78 -13.91 4.18
C TYR A 245 5.61 -14.88 4.29
N GLY A 246 5.87 -16.19 4.49
CA GLY A 246 4.82 -17.16 4.79
C GLY A 246 4.10 -16.88 6.11
N ALA A 247 4.74 -16.15 7.03
CA ALA A 247 4.12 -15.76 8.30
C ALA A 247 2.97 -14.75 8.12
N PHE A 248 2.84 -14.08 6.98
CA PHE A 248 1.70 -13.20 6.71
C PHE A 248 0.46 -13.95 6.22
N GLY A 249 0.55 -15.26 5.94
CA GLY A 249 -0.59 -16.05 5.48
C GLY A 249 -1.17 -15.63 4.12
N LEU A 250 -0.39 -14.90 3.32
CA LEU A 250 -0.81 -14.41 2.00
C LEU A 250 -0.63 -15.52 0.96
N ALA A 251 -1.66 -16.30 0.71
CA ALA A 251 -1.65 -17.34 -0.33
C ALA A 251 -2.25 -16.80 -1.65
N SER A 252 -1.51 -16.84 -2.76
CA SER A 252 -2.01 -16.39 -4.06
C SER A 252 -2.95 -17.41 -4.72
N GLY A 253 -2.90 -18.68 -4.33
CA GLY A 253 -3.66 -19.78 -4.96
C GLY A 253 -3.32 -20.01 -6.44
N LYS A 254 -2.25 -19.40 -6.97
CA LYS A 254 -1.83 -19.48 -8.38
C LYS A 254 -0.66 -20.45 -8.54
N TYR A 255 -0.58 -21.13 -9.68
CA TYR A 255 0.45 -22.15 -9.98
C TYR A 255 1.90 -21.69 -9.88
N THR A 256 2.15 -20.37 -9.87
CA THR A 256 3.50 -19.79 -9.76
C THR A 256 3.89 -19.39 -8.33
N ASP A 257 2.99 -19.61 -7.36
CA ASP A 257 3.24 -19.35 -5.95
C ASP A 257 3.78 -20.63 -5.30
N PRO A 258 5.09 -20.72 -4.98
CA PRO A 258 5.58 -21.86 -4.23
C PRO A 258 4.89 -21.82 -2.86
N ALA A 259 4.18 -22.89 -2.49
CA ALA A 259 3.41 -22.99 -1.25
C ALA A 259 4.30 -22.77 -0.02
N TYR A 260 4.48 -21.51 0.38
CA TYR A 260 5.22 -21.13 1.57
C TYR A 260 4.25 -21.23 2.74
N GLY A 261 4.11 -22.43 3.30
CA GLY A 261 3.14 -22.69 4.37
C GLY A 261 2.81 -24.15 4.67
N ASN A 262 3.20 -25.12 3.82
CA ASN A 262 3.08 -26.55 4.16
C ASN A 262 4.25 -27.03 5.04
N GLY A 263 4.47 -26.34 6.16
CA GLY A 263 5.13 -26.93 7.32
C GLY A 263 4.11 -27.81 8.03
N ALA A 264 4.47 -29.07 8.28
CA ALA A 264 3.63 -30.11 8.89
C ALA A 264 2.75 -29.59 10.04
N GLY A 265 1.41 -29.68 9.92
CA GLY A 265 0.52 -29.51 11.08
C GLY A 265 -0.92 -29.04 10.85
N ALA A 266 -1.30 -28.54 9.67
CA ALA A 266 -2.67 -28.08 9.42
C ALA A 266 -3.34 -28.86 8.30
N GLY A 267 -3.99 -29.97 8.66
CA GLY A 267 -4.85 -30.72 7.76
C GLY A 267 -6.11 -29.92 7.42
N TYR A 268 -6.11 -29.23 6.29
CA TYR A 268 -7.35 -28.85 5.62
C TYR A 268 -7.83 -30.05 4.80
N GLY A 269 -9.05 -30.49 5.11
CA GLY A 269 -9.68 -31.69 4.58
C GLY A 269 -9.60 -31.77 3.06
N ALA A 270 -9.20 -32.95 2.59
CA ALA A 270 -9.35 -33.36 1.21
C ALA A 270 -10.81 -33.13 0.76
N GLY A 271 -10.98 -32.37 -0.32
CA GLY A 271 -12.26 -32.27 -1.01
C GLY A 271 -12.73 -33.65 -1.48
N PRO A 272 -14.04 -33.87 -1.65
CA PRO A 272 -14.58 -35.20 -1.89
C PRO A 272 -14.09 -35.72 -3.24
N ASN A 273 -13.34 -36.81 -3.22
CA ASN A 273 -12.98 -37.58 -4.39
C ASN A 273 -14.28 -38.08 -5.03
N MET A 274 -14.61 -37.51 -6.20
CA MET A 274 -15.72 -37.96 -7.03
C MET A 274 -15.32 -39.32 -7.60
N SER A 275 -15.71 -40.39 -6.90
CA SER A 275 -15.54 -41.77 -7.33
C SER A 275 -16.24 -41.98 -8.67
N ALA A 276 -15.45 -42.14 -9.73
CA ALA A 276 -15.90 -42.55 -11.04
C ALA A 276 -16.56 -43.93 -10.94
N ARG A 277 -17.87 -43.97 -11.19
CA ARG A 277 -18.67 -45.18 -11.35
C ARG A 277 -19.07 -45.27 -12.81
N ASN A 278 -18.48 -46.19 -13.56
CA ASN A 278 -19.14 -47.01 -14.58
C ASN A 278 -18.14 -47.86 -15.38
N GLY A 279 -18.55 -49.09 -15.71
CA GLY A 279 -18.05 -49.81 -16.90
C GLY A 279 -17.56 -51.23 -16.62
N ALA A 280 -18.43 -52.20 -16.89
CA ALA A 280 -18.19 -53.64 -16.80
C ALA A 280 -17.12 -54.17 -17.77
N THR A 281 -16.48 -55.30 -17.44
CA THR A 281 -16.18 -56.40 -18.37
C THR A 281 -15.74 -57.67 -17.62
N THR A 282 -15.99 -58.79 -18.27
CA THR A 282 -16.16 -60.17 -17.82
C THR A 282 -14.90 -61.05 -17.91
N THR A 283 -15.03 -62.31 -17.45
CA THR A 283 -14.17 -63.52 -17.58
C THR A 283 -13.17 -63.74 -16.43
N GLY A 284 -13.01 -64.88 -15.76
CA GLY A 284 -13.43 -66.30 -15.87
C GLY A 284 -12.60 -67.11 -14.83
N PRO A 285 -12.93 -68.37 -14.48
CA PRO A 285 -12.63 -68.95 -13.15
C PRO A 285 -11.37 -69.84 -13.08
N GLY A 286 -10.76 -69.94 -11.88
CA GLY A 286 -9.61 -70.83 -11.60
C GLY A 286 -9.61 -71.38 -10.17
N VAL A 287 -9.48 -72.70 -10.07
CA VAL A 287 -9.61 -73.59 -8.90
C VAL A 287 -8.26 -73.87 -8.23
N GLY A 288 -8.24 -74.12 -6.91
CA GLY A 288 -7.15 -74.81 -6.19
C GLY A 288 -7.32 -74.77 -4.65
N THR A 289 -7.94 -75.78 -4.01
CA THR A 289 -7.30 -76.82 -3.16
C THR A 289 -6.31 -76.30 -2.10
N GLY A 290 -6.64 -76.26 -0.81
CA GLY A 290 -6.52 -77.39 0.13
C GLY A 290 -6.11 -76.91 1.55
N PRO A 291 -6.20 -77.73 2.61
CA PRO A 291 -6.64 -77.29 3.94
C PRO A 291 -5.57 -77.33 5.05
N ALA A 292 -5.80 -76.64 6.18
CA ALA A 292 -5.13 -76.94 7.44
C ALA A 292 -6.01 -76.61 8.66
N THR A 293 -6.29 -77.66 9.40
CA THR A 293 -6.99 -77.78 10.68
C THR A 293 -6.18 -77.25 11.86
N GLY A 294 -6.86 -76.65 12.85
CA GLY A 294 -6.30 -76.37 14.17
C GLY A 294 -7.42 -76.23 15.20
N VAL A 295 -7.69 -77.32 15.92
CA VAL A 295 -8.65 -77.46 17.02
C VAL A 295 -7.94 -77.13 18.34
N GLY A 296 -8.62 -76.44 19.26
CA GLY A 296 -8.19 -76.36 20.66
C GLY A 296 -9.06 -75.52 21.58
N ALA A 297 -9.94 -76.20 22.34
CA ALA A 297 -10.28 -76.02 23.77
C ALA A 297 -10.85 -74.65 24.24
N THR A 298 -12.17 -74.55 24.52
CA THR A 298 -12.87 -74.71 25.83
C THR A 298 -12.56 -73.68 26.93
N GLY A 299 -13.59 -72.93 27.34
CA GLY A 299 -13.62 -72.16 28.59
C GLY A 299 -14.98 -71.48 28.81
N ALA A 300 -15.77 -72.02 29.75
CA ALA A 300 -17.11 -71.58 30.12
C ALA A 300 -17.12 -70.30 30.99
N GLY A 301 -18.24 -69.57 30.97
CA GLY A 301 -18.48 -68.45 31.88
C GLY A 301 -19.80 -67.72 31.61
N THR A 302 -20.89 -68.28 32.15
CA THR A 302 -22.26 -67.73 32.19
C THR A 302 -22.43 -66.57 33.18
N THR A 303 -23.52 -65.81 32.98
CA THR A 303 -24.31 -65.01 33.95
C THR A 303 -23.66 -63.71 34.49
N THR A 304 -24.33 -62.56 34.63
CA THR A 304 -25.75 -62.22 34.77
C THR A 304 -25.94 -60.68 34.70
N VAL A 305 -27.13 -60.26 34.26
CA VAL A 305 -27.80 -58.93 34.29
C VAL A 305 -27.20 -57.80 33.43
#